data_AF-A0A6V8MJ82-F1
#
_entry.id   AF-A0A6V8MJ82-F1
#
_cell.length_a   1.000
_cell.length_b   1.000
_cell.length_c   1.000
_cell.angle_alpha   90.00
_cell.angle_beta   90.00
_cell.angle_gamma   90.00
#
_symmetry.space_group_name_H-M   'P 1'
#
loop_
_entity.id
_entity.type
_entity.pdbx_description
1 polymer ?
#
loop_
_entity_poly.entity_id
_entity_poly.type
_entity_poly.pdbx_seq_one_letter_code
_entity_poly.pdbx_strand_id
1 'polypeptide(L)'
;MKCTCPKCQADIELIVPEETPESGTTAPCPACNVKLNIYRESFGSRALHRTGQVSCAVCGAELGPQLHCQSCGACFPDFLVAQLGRRKARRQSKKVALSFSPLPARQTRAMALPSLDAALQPESVKSPSRKGIAAGNSKAIQIAVALLVVVALAAGGTFYYFKMEAEKQFAKNYALAAFCLQAGIERAQKASAKMSTDWKQRQDAGQGYTPRLSPEDERGFGLVEAKLDPTMAKLTKPPEKFGDCTPALGKLRAVYNRWHGLVQTPGNSLQAFNDNSAKIDQEYKQAIREFKSAIPGSMREELTSASVKLKLLRPLVM
;
A
#
# COMPACT_ATOMS: atom_id res chain seq x y z
N MET A 1 -31.55 8.48 4.68
CA MET A 1 -31.02 9.66 3.94
C MET A 1 -31.30 9.47 2.45
N LYS A 2 -31.36 10.55 1.66
CA LYS A 2 -31.62 10.49 0.21
C LYS A 2 -30.32 10.71 -0.59
N CYS A 3 -30.22 10.05 -1.73
CA CYS A 3 -29.16 10.29 -2.72
C CYS A 3 -29.67 10.05 -4.13
N THR A 4 -29.21 10.82 -5.10
CA THR A 4 -29.74 10.77 -6.47
C THR A 4 -28.97 9.79 -7.34
N CYS A 5 -29.71 9.02 -8.15
CA CYS A 5 -29.09 8.09 -9.10
C CYS A 5 -28.44 8.86 -10.27
N PRO A 6 -27.16 8.67 -10.60
CA PRO A 6 -26.52 9.37 -11.71
C PRO A 6 -27.05 8.95 -13.09
N LYS A 7 -27.76 7.81 -13.20
CA LYS A 7 -28.28 7.29 -14.47
C LYS A 7 -29.71 7.73 -14.78
N CYS A 8 -30.58 7.75 -13.77
CA CYS A 8 -32.01 8.02 -13.96
C CYS A 8 -32.54 9.16 -13.09
N GLN A 9 -31.67 9.81 -12.30
CA GLN A 9 -31.98 10.93 -11.40
C GLN A 9 -33.04 10.63 -10.34
N ALA A 10 -33.48 9.37 -10.19
CA ALA A 10 -34.39 8.98 -9.14
C ALA A 10 -33.73 9.06 -7.75
N ASP A 11 -34.49 9.50 -6.76
CA ASP A 11 -34.11 9.50 -5.36
C ASP A 11 -34.00 8.06 -4.82
N ILE A 12 -32.89 7.79 -4.15
CA ILE A 12 -32.61 6.52 -3.48
C ILE A 12 -32.67 6.78 -2.00
N GLU A 13 -33.68 6.20 -1.36
CA GLU A 13 -33.76 6.18 0.09
C GLU A 13 -32.80 5.12 0.63
N LEU A 14 -31.73 5.57 1.27
CA LEU A 14 -30.82 4.71 1.98
C LEU A 14 -31.23 4.59 3.44
N ILE A 15 -31.50 3.36 3.83
CA ILE A 15 -31.54 2.92 5.22
C ILE A 15 -30.08 2.63 5.58
N VAL A 16 -29.38 3.59 6.18
CA VAL A 16 -28.02 3.36 6.69
C VAL A 16 -28.02 3.49 8.21
N PRO A 17 -27.39 2.56 8.96
CA PRO A 17 -26.96 2.80 10.34
C PRO A 17 -26.04 4.02 10.45
N GLU A 18 -25.96 4.62 11.64
CA GLU A 18 -25.28 5.89 11.99
C GLU A 18 -23.86 6.12 11.43
N GLU A 19 -23.17 5.06 10.96
CA GLU A 19 -21.84 5.13 10.37
C GLU A 19 -21.82 4.41 9.00
N THR A 20 -21.98 5.16 7.89
CA THR A 20 -21.58 4.65 6.56
C THR A 20 -20.06 4.42 6.59
N PRO A 21 -19.56 3.18 6.40
CA PRO A 21 -18.12 2.94 6.35
C PRO A 21 -17.50 3.63 5.13
N GLU A 22 -16.27 4.14 5.25
CA GLU A 22 -15.51 4.77 4.15
C GLU A 22 -15.40 3.87 2.90
N SER A 23 -15.54 2.56 3.07
CA SER A 23 -15.53 1.57 1.99
C SER A 23 -16.77 1.58 1.07
N GLY A 24 -17.81 2.34 1.46
CA GLY A 24 -19.07 2.44 0.71
C GLY A 24 -20.03 1.27 0.91
N THR A 25 -21.29 1.52 0.62
CA THR A 25 -22.40 0.57 0.62
C THR A 25 -22.91 0.40 -0.81
N THR A 26 -23.09 -0.85 -1.23
CA THR A 26 -23.72 -1.15 -2.53
C THR A 26 -25.23 -1.24 -2.38
N ALA A 27 -25.97 -0.46 -3.18
CA ALA A 27 -27.44 -0.49 -3.23
C ALA A 27 -27.94 -0.44 -4.68
N PRO A 28 -28.98 -1.21 -5.05
CA PRO A 28 -29.63 -1.06 -6.34
C PRO A 28 -30.52 0.20 -6.36
N CYS A 29 -30.55 0.91 -7.49
CA CYS A 29 -31.49 2.00 -7.69
C CYS A 29 -32.92 1.45 -7.86
N PRO A 30 -33.95 1.98 -7.15
CA PRO A 30 -35.32 1.46 -7.23
C PRO A 30 -35.96 1.69 -8.61
N ALA A 31 -35.60 2.77 -9.33
CA ALA A 31 -36.20 3.10 -10.61
C ALA A 31 -35.57 2.36 -11.80
N CYS A 32 -34.24 2.20 -11.83
CA CYS A 32 -33.52 1.62 -12.98
C CYS A 32 -32.82 0.28 -12.69
N ASN A 33 -32.91 -0.21 -11.45
CA ASN A 33 -32.32 -1.45 -10.95
C ASN A 33 -30.79 -1.60 -11.18
N VAL A 34 -30.09 -0.49 -11.41
CA VAL A 34 -28.64 -0.49 -11.56
C VAL A 34 -27.98 -0.51 -10.19
N LYS A 35 -26.98 -1.38 -10.03
CA LYS A 35 -26.16 -1.46 -8.81
C LYS A 35 -25.26 -0.22 -8.71
N LEU A 36 -25.47 0.56 -7.66
CA LEU A 36 -24.69 1.74 -7.34
C LEU A 36 -23.82 1.45 -6.13
N ASN A 37 -22.64 2.07 -6.12
CA ASN A 37 -21.74 2.05 -4.99
C ASN A 37 -21.77 3.44 -4.36
N ILE A 38 -22.24 3.52 -3.12
CA ILE A 38 -22.52 4.78 -2.45
C ILE A 38 -21.54 4.91 -1.29
N TYR A 39 -20.76 5.98 -1.30
CA TYR A 39 -19.72 6.18 -0.28
C TYR A 39 -19.66 7.65 0.11
N ARG A 40 -19.10 7.90 1.29
CA ARG A 40 -18.94 9.22 1.87
C ARG A 40 -17.59 9.80 1.44
N GLU A 41 -17.62 11.02 0.93
CA GLU A 41 -16.43 11.80 0.60
C GLU A 41 -16.35 13.06 1.47
N SER A 42 -15.12 13.47 1.77
CA SER A 42 -14.88 14.70 2.52
C SER A 42 -15.10 15.94 1.64
N PHE A 43 -15.50 17.05 2.27
CA PHE A 43 -15.74 18.33 1.58
C PHE A 43 -14.60 18.74 0.62
N GLY A 44 -13.34 18.46 0.96
CA GLY A 44 -12.17 18.78 0.12
C GLY A 44 -12.18 18.13 -1.27
N SER A 45 -12.86 16.99 -1.43
CA SER A 45 -12.95 16.26 -2.71
C SER A 45 -13.97 16.89 -3.66
N ARG A 46 -14.74 17.88 -3.21
CA ARG A 46 -15.78 18.54 -3.99
C ARG A 46 -15.27 19.19 -5.28
N ALA A 47 -14.04 19.71 -5.27
CA ALA A 47 -13.42 20.31 -6.44
C ALA A 47 -13.25 19.32 -7.62
N LEU A 48 -13.26 18.01 -7.33
CA LEU A 48 -13.12 16.95 -8.32
C LEU A 48 -14.44 16.57 -8.99
N HIS A 49 -15.58 16.99 -8.43
CA HIS A 49 -16.89 16.67 -8.96
C HIS A 49 -17.45 17.81 -9.80
N ARG A 50 -17.76 17.54 -11.07
CA ARG A 50 -18.48 18.48 -11.93
C ARG A 50 -19.98 18.38 -11.62
N THR A 51 -20.49 19.45 -11.01
CA THR A 51 -21.91 19.85 -10.89
C THR A 51 -22.89 18.94 -10.13
N GLY A 52 -23.44 19.48 -9.03
CA GLY A 52 -24.84 19.35 -8.61
C GLY A 52 -25.33 18.06 -7.95
N GLN A 53 -24.77 16.90 -8.26
CA GLN A 53 -25.30 15.60 -7.83
C GLN A 53 -24.59 15.06 -6.58
N VAL A 54 -24.39 15.91 -5.58
CA VAL A 54 -23.81 15.54 -4.29
C VAL A 54 -24.83 15.82 -3.19
N SER A 55 -25.11 14.82 -2.36
CA SER A 55 -26.08 14.93 -1.27
C SER A 55 -25.33 15.10 0.06
N CYS A 56 -25.85 15.94 0.95
CA CYS A 56 -25.28 16.15 2.28
C CYS A 56 -25.26 14.84 3.07
N ALA A 57 -24.12 14.49 3.67
CA ALA A 57 -24.01 13.29 4.50
C ALA A 57 -24.80 13.37 5.83
N VAL A 58 -25.23 14.58 6.23
CA VAL A 58 -25.97 14.78 7.49
C VAL A 58 -27.47 14.70 7.26
N CYS A 59 -28.01 15.36 6.24
CA CYS A 59 -29.45 15.43 5.99
C CYS A 59 -29.91 14.81 4.66
N GLY A 60 -28.99 14.46 3.76
CA GLY A 60 -29.31 13.92 2.44
C GLY A 60 -29.82 14.95 1.43
N ALA A 61 -29.89 16.24 1.77
CA ALA A 61 -30.29 17.29 0.83
C ALA A 61 -29.22 17.54 -0.23
N GLU A 62 -29.61 17.91 -1.44
CA GLU A 62 -28.68 18.25 -2.51
C GLU A 62 -27.86 19.50 -2.14
N LEU A 63 -26.55 19.39 -2.29
CA LEU A 63 -25.62 20.48 -2.01
C LEU A 63 -25.38 21.30 -3.28
N GLY A 64 -26.12 22.40 -3.42
CA GLY A 64 -25.79 23.49 -4.35
C GLY A 64 -24.43 24.13 -4.06
N PRO A 65 -23.90 25.05 -4.89
CA PRO A 65 -22.49 25.50 -4.90
C PRO A 65 -21.97 26.17 -3.61
N GLN A 66 -22.82 26.34 -2.59
CA GLN A 66 -22.50 27.00 -1.34
C GLN A 66 -21.68 26.11 -0.41
N LEU A 67 -20.89 26.73 0.48
CA LEU A 67 -19.99 26.03 1.42
C LEU A 67 -20.71 25.40 2.62
N HIS A 68 -22.02 25.61 2.75
CA HIS A 68 -22.85 25.06 3.82
C HIS A 68 -24.08 24.37 3.22
N CYS A 69 -24.68 23.45 3.98
CA CYS A 69 -25.96 22.86 3.60
C CYS A 69 -27.10 23.84 3.92
N GLN A 70 -27.92 24.17 2.92
CA GLN A 70 -29.08 25.05 3.12
C GLN A 70 -30.19 24.41 3.97
N SER A 71 -30.25 23.07 4.02
CA SER A 71 -31.31 22.36 4.76
C SER A 71 -30.97 22.12 6.23
N CYS A 72 -29.72 21.77 6.56
CA CYS A 72 -29.31 21.49 7.95
C CYS A 72 -28.35 22.52 8.55
N GLY A 73 -27.93 23.53 7.79
CA GLY A 73 -27.02 24.58 8.27
C GLY A 73 -25.58 24.12 8.53
N ALA A 74 -25.24 22.85 8.28
CA ALA A 74 -23.90 22.33 8.49
C ALA A 74 -22.89 23.04 7.57
N CYS A 75 -21.85 23.63 8.15
CA CYS A 75 -20.72 24.21 7.43
C CYS A 75 -19.76 23.10 6.97
N PHE A 76 -19.33 23.13 5.71
CA PHE A 76 -18.43 22.16 5.11
C PHE A 76 -18.86 20.69 5.31
N PRO A 77 -20.12 20.32 4.98
CA PRO A 77 -20.57 18.97 5.20
C PRO A 77 -19.84 18.01 4.26
N ASP A 78 -19.51 16.83 4.79
CA ASP A 78 -19.19 15.69 3.96
C ASP A 78 -20.39 15.36 3.05
N PHE A 79 -20.13 14.70 1.93
CA PHE A 79 -21.16 14.40 0.96
C PHE A 79 -21.18 12.92 0.57
N LEU A 80 -22.37 12.45 0.21
CA LEU A 80 -22.61 11.11 -0.33
C LEU A 80 -22.51 11.16 -1.84
N VAL A 81 -21.71 10.25 -2.41
CA VAL A 81 -21.55 10.09 -3.85
C VAL A 81 -22.06 8.72 -4.26
N ALA A 82 -23.04 8.68 -5.16
CA ALA A 82 -23.48 7.46 -5.80
C ALA A 82 -22.72 7.28 -7.13
N GLN A 83 -21.82 6.30 -7.21
CA GLN A 83 -21.16 5.94 -8.45
C GLN A 83 -21.78 4.70 -9.06
N LEU A 84 -21.92 4.70 -10.40
CA LEU A 84 -22.19 3.47 -11.15
C LEU A 84 -21.08 2.48 -10.85
N GLY A 85 -21.44 1.31 -10.31
CA GLY A 85 -20.49 0.25 -10.06
C GLY A 85 -19.80 -0.11 -11.38
N ARG A 86 -18.58 0.39 -11.60
CA ARG A 86 -17.77 -0.06 -12.72
C ARG A 86 -17.61 -1.56 -12.51
N ARG A 87 -18.16 -2.39 -13.41
CA ARG A 87 -17.74 -3.79 -13.55
C ARG A 87 -16.22 -3.72 -13.46
N LYS A 88 -15.62 -4.31 -12.42
CA LYS A 88 -14.16 -4.34 -12.24
C LYS A 88 -13.59 -4.70 -13.60
N ALA A 89 -13.06 -3.71 -14.32
CA ALA A 89 -12.37 -3.95 -15.56
C ALA A 89 -11.20 -4.82 -15.11
N ARG A 90 -11.33 -6.11 -15.43
CA ARG A 90 -10.35 -7.14 -15.14
C ARG A 90 -9.01 -6.51 -15.49
N ARG A 91 -8.17 -6.24 -14.48
CA ARG A 91 -6.77 -5.85 -14.68
C ARG A 91 -6.05 -7.04 -15.30
N GLN A 92 -6.42 -7.40 -16.53
CA GLN A 92 -5.49 -7.96 -17.47
C GLN A 92 -4.69 -6.76 -17.91
N SER A 93 -3.50 -6.62 -17.33
CA SER A 93 -2.42 -5.84 -17.89
C SER A 93 -2.19 -6.33 -19.32
N LYS A 94 -2.89 -5.72 -20.29
CA LYS A 94 -2.41 -5.70 -21.66
C LYS A 94 -1.04 -5.04 -21.55
N LYS A 95 0.01 -5.85 -21.70
CA LYS A 95 1.35 -5.37 -22.02
C LYS A 95 1.16 -4.46 -23.22
N VAL A 96 1.22 -3.15 -23.00
CA VAL A 96 1.42 -2.20 -24.08
C VAL A 96 2.84 -2.47 -24.54
N ALA A 97 2.98 -3.31 -25.56
CA ALA A 97 4.22 -3.40 -26.31
C ALA A 97 4.40 -2.04 -26.96
N LEU A 98 5.30 -1.23 -26.41
CA LEU A 98 5.83 -0.06 -27.09
C LEU A 98 6.66 -0.57 -28.26
N SER A 99 5.99 -0.84 -29.39
CA SER A 99 6.65 -1.00 -30.68
C SER A 99 7.16 0.38 -31.09
N PHE A 100 8.45 0.61 -30.91
CA PHE A 100 9.17 1.72 -31.54
C PHE A 100 9.09 1.53 -33.06
N SER A 101 8.13 2.20 -33.69
CA SER A 101 8.17 2.42 -35.13
C SER A 101 9.06 3.64 -35.37
N PRO A 102 10.08 3.57 -36.24
CA PRO A 102 10.85 4.75 -36.61
C PRO A 102 9.92 5.71 -37.38
N LEU A 103 9.77 6.92 -36.85
CA LEU A 103 9.03 8.00 -37.50
C LEU A 103 9.69 8.34 -38.84
N PRO A 104 8.92 8.50 -39.94
CA PRO A 104 9.46 8.98 -41.21
C PRO A 104 9.86 10.46 -41.09
N ALA A 105 11.01 10.79 -41.67
CA ALA A 105 11.57 12.14 -41.72
C ALA A 105 10.57 13.12 -42.36
N ARG A 106 10.02 14.02 -41.54
CA ARG A 106 9.12 15.08 -41.96
C ARG A 106 9.96 16.17 -42.64
N GLN A 107 9.95 16.21 -43.97
CA GLN A 107 10.44 17.34 -44.75
C GLN A 107 9.61 18.58 -44.42
N THR A 108 10.19 19.51 -43.67
CA THR A 108 9.65 20.86 -43.52
C THR A 108 9.97 21.64 -44.79
N ARG A 109 9.01 21.73 -45.72
CA ARG A 109 8.96 22.81 -46.71
C ARG A 109 8.76 24.12 -45.95
N ALA A 110 9.77 24.98 -45.94
CA ALA A 110 9.61 26.35 -45.50
C ALA A 110 8.74 27.09 -46.52
N MET A 111 7.53 27.48 -46.13
CA MET A 111 6.79 28.53 -46.82
C MET A 111 7.42 29.86 -46.42
N ALA A 112 8.01 30.54 -47.40
CA ALA A 112 8.46 31.92 -47.27
C ALA A 112 7.23 32.84 -47.23
N LEU A 113 7.08 33.59 -46.14
CA LEU A 113 6.30 34.84 -46.12
C LEU A 113 7.25 35.97 -46.53
N PRO A 114 6.84 36.88 -47.44
CA PRO A 114 7.67 38.01 -47.81
C PRO A 114 7.64 39.04 -46.68
N SER A 115 8.78 39.25 -46.01
CA SER A 115 8.93 40.37 -45.07
C SER A 115 9.30 41.65 -45.82
N LEU A 116 8.69 42.74 -45.38
CA LEU A 116 8.72 44.10 -45.93
C LEU A 116 10.08 44.82 -45.77
N ASP A 117 11.17 44.06 -45.61
CA ASP A 117 12.55 44.58 -45.47
C ASP A 117 13.38 44.37 -46.75
N ALA A 118 12.81 43.76 -47.79
CA ALA A 118 13.48 43.55 -49.08
C ALA A 118 13.40 44.76 -50.04
N ALA A 119 12.79 45.88 -49.62
CA ALA A 119 12.57 47.06 -50.47
C ALA A 119 13.48 48.25 -50.15
N LEU A 120 14.31 48.19 -49.10
CA LEU A 120 15.14 49.32 -48.69
C LEU A 120 16.48 48.81 -48.14
N GLN A 121 17.50 48.75 -49.00
CA GLN A 121 18.86 49.31 -48.78
C GLN A 121 19.98 48.61 -49.59
N PRO A 122 21.10 49.33 -49.81
CA PRO A 122 21.79 49.42 -51.10
C PRO A 122 22.93 48.42 -51.29
N GLU A 123 23.35 48.29 -52.54
CA GLU A 123 24.52 47.54 -52.98
C GLU A 123 25.74 47.84 -52.11
N SER A 124 26.28 46.81 -51.46
CA SER A 124 27.55 46.89 -50.74
C SER A 124 28.59 45.98 -51.38
N VAL A 125 29.74 46.61 -51.57
CA VAL A 125 30.93 46.21 -52.30
C VAL A 125 31.55 44.92 -51.74
N LYS A 126 31.92 44.01 -52.65
CA LYS A 126 32.69 42.79 -52.36
C LYS A 126 34.02 43.12 -51.70
N SER A 127 34.29 42.54 -50.53
CA SER A 127 35.62 42.46 -49.94
C SER A 127 36.05 41.00 -49.71
N PRO A 128 37.36 40.69 -49.76
CA PRO A 128 37.85 39.34 -49.98
C PRO A 128 37.87 38.48 -48.71
N SER A 129 37.49 37.22 -48.92
CA SER A 129 37.54 36.10 -47.98
C SER A 129 38.92 35.95 -47.31
N ARG A 130 38.98 36.19 -45.99
CA ARG A 130 40.00 35.60 -45.11
C ARG A 130 39.52 34.22 -44.66
N LYS A 131 40.29 33.18 -45.02
CA LYS A 131 40.14 31.82 -44.51
C LYS A 131 40.40 31.81 -43.00
N GLY A 132 39.34 31.93 -42.21
CA GLY A 132 39.35 31.57 -40.80
C GLY A 132 39.25 30.06 -40.66
N ILE A 133 40.14 29.48 -39.86
CA ILE A 133 40.08 28.08 -39.42
C ILE A 133 38.68 27.84 -38.85
N ALA A 134 37.93 26.90 -39.43
CA ALA A 134 36.60 26.54 -38.97
C ALA A 134 36.70 26.04 -37.52
N ALA A 135 36.33 26.89 -36.57
CA ALA A 135 36.00 26.48 -35.22
C ALA A 135 34.82 25.51 -35.34
N GLY A 136 35.11 24.20 -35.29
CA GLY A 136 34.08 23.16 -35.33
C GLY A 136 33.00 23.48 -34.31
N ASN A 137 31.73 23.34 -34.72
CA ASN A 137 30.51 23.74 -34.02
C ASN A 137 30.53 23.42 -32.51
N SER A 138 31.11 24.30 -31.70
CA SER A 138 31.23 24.15 -30.25
C SER A 138 29.87 24.04 -29.56
N LYS A 139 28.84 24.64 -30.16
CA LYS A 139 27.45 24.58 -29.72
C LYS A 139 26.86 23.16 -29.80
N ALA A 140 27.23 22.36 -30.80
CA ALA A 140 26.74 20.98 -30.92
C ALA A 140 27.34 20.07 -29.84
N ILE A 141 28.62 20.27 -29.53
CA ILE A 141 29.30 19.56 -28.43
C ILE A 141 28.70 19.98 -27.08
N GLN A 142 28.44 21.27 -26.86
CA GLN A 142 27.79 21.76 -25.64
C GLN A 142 26.38 21.20 -25.45
N ILE A 143 25.56 21.11 -26.51
CA ILE A 143 24.22 20.50 -26.45
C ILE A 143 24.31 19.01 -26.13
N ALA A 144 25.24 18.28 -26.75
CA ALA A 144 25.44 16.86 -26.48
C ALA A 144 25.86 16.59 -25.02
N VAL A 145 26.78 17.41 -24.48
CA VAL A 145 27.21 17.32 -23.08
C VAL A 145 26.05 17.68 -22.13
N ALA A 146 25.30 18.74 -22.42
CA ALA A 146 24.15 19.12 -21.60
C ALA A 146 23.07 18.02 -21.58
N LEU A 147 22.80 17.39 -22.72
CA LEU A 147 21.84 16.31 -22.83
C LEU A 147 22.32 15.06 -22.07
N LEU A 148 23.62 14.75 -22.12
CA LEU A 148 24.22 13.65 -21.36
C LEU A 148 24.10 13.91 -19.84
N VAL A 149 24.32 15.14 -19.39
CA VAL A 149 24.12 15.53 -17.97
C VAL A 149 22.65 15.38 -17.57
N VAL A 150 21.70 15.83 -18.39
CA VAL A 150 20.26 15.67 -18.11
C VAL A 150 19.87 14.20 -18.04
N VAL A 151 20.37 13.35 -18.95
CA VAL A 151 20.12 11.90 -18.92
C VAL A 151 20.74 11.26 -17.68
N ALA A 152 21.96 11.65 -17.30
CA ALA A 152 22.63 11.15 -16.09
C ALA A 152 21.87 11.55 -14.81
N LEU A 153 21.38 12.80 -14.73
CA LEU A 153 20.56 13.28 -13.62
C LEU A 153 19.20 12.58 -13.56
N ALA A 154 18.54 12.38 -14.71
CA ALA A 154 17.27 11.65 -14.77
C ALA A 154 17.45 10.18 -14.37
N ALA A 155 18.51 9.53 -14.83
CA ALA A 155 18.84 8.15 -14.44
C ALA A 155 19.17 8.04 -12.94
N GLY A 156 19.98 8.97 -12.41
CA GLY A 156 20.31 9.01 -10.98
C GLY A 156 19.09 9.30 -10.09
N GLY A 157 18.25 10.26 -10.49
CA GLY A 157 17.03 10.63 -9.77
C GLY A 157 15.98 9.50 -9.76
N THR A 158 15.77 8.84 -10.89
CA THR A 158 14.86 7.68 -10.96
C THR A 158 15.39 6.51 -10.13
N PHE A 159 16.68 6.19 -10.21
CA PHE A 159 17.30 5.14 -9.40
C PHE A 159 17.16 5.40 -7.89
N TYR A 160 17.41 6.64 -7.45
CA TYR A 160 17.24 7.02 -6.04
C TYR A 160 15.78 6.91 -5.58
N TYR A 161 14.84 7.35 -6.41
CA TYR A 161 13.41 7.22 -6.11
C TYR A 161 12.98 5.75 -5.97
N PHE A 162 13.41 4.87 -6.89
CA PHE A 162 13.15 3.44 -6.79
C PHE A 162 13.78 2.81 -5.55
N LYS A 163 15.00 3.22 -5.17
CA LYS A 163 15.66 2.75 -3.93
C LYS A 163 14.84 3.14 -2.70
N MET A 164 14.39 4.38 -2.60
CA MET A 164 13.55 4.85 -1.48
C MET A 164 12.21 4.12 -1.40
N GLU A 165 11.54 3.91 -2.54
CA GLU A 165 10.25 3.20 -2.57
C GLU A 165 10.43 1.72 -2.18
N ALA A 166 11.50 1.07 -2.63
CA ALA A 166 11.84 -0.28 -2.21
C ALA A 166 12.14 -0.36 -0.70
N GLU A 167 12.86 0.61 -0.13
CA GLU A 167 13.12 0.69 1.31
C GLU A 167 11.81 0.82 2.12
N LYS A 168 10.90 1.70 1.70
CA LYS A 168 9.57 1.87 2.35
C LYS A 168 8.70 0.63 2.25
N GLN A 169 8.65 0.00 1.08
CA GLN A 169 7.86 -1.22 0.90
C GLN A 169 8.44 -2.38 1.72
N PHE A 170 9.76 -2.48 1.80
CA PHE A 170 10.43 -3.47 2.64
C PHE A 170 10.08 -3.25 4.12
N ALA A 171 10.21 -2.02 4.64
CA ALA A 171 9.88 -1.70 6.03
C ALA A 171 8.42 -2.01 6.40
N LYS A 172 7.46 -1.68 5.52
CA LYS A 172 6.04 -2.04 5.70
C LYS A 172 5.81 -3.55 5.74
N ASN A 173 6.37 -4.29 4.78
CA ASN A 173 6.24 -5.75 4.75
C ASN A 173 6.93 -6.39 5.96
N TYR A 174 8.05 -5.84 6.40
CA TYR A 174 8.79 -6.29 7.58
C TYR A 174 7.95 -6.12 8.85
N ALA A 175 7.36 -4.94 9.05
CA ALA A 175 6.47 -4.67 10.18
C ALA A 175 5.24 -5.58 10.17
N LEU A 176 4.67 -5.84 8.99
CA LEU A 176 3.54 -6.77 8.83
C LEU A 176 3.94 -8.21 9.17
N ALA A 177 5.10 -8.68 8.69
CA ALA A 177 5.60 -10.01 9.01
C ALA A 177 5.87 -10.17 10.51
N ALA A 178 6.52 -9.18 11.13
CA ALA A 178 6.76 -9.14 12.57
C ALA A 178 5.46 -9.18 13.36
N PHE A 179 4.43 -8.43 12.93
CA PHE A 179 3.10 -8.46 13.54
C PHE A 179 2.45 -9.85 13.44
N CYS A 180 2.48 -10.47 12.25
CA CYS A 180 1.90 -11.80 12.04
C CYS A 180 2.60 -12.85 12.90
N LEU A 181 3.94 -12.82 12.98
CA LEU A 181 4.72 -13.73 13.83
C LEU A 181 4.37 -13.54 15.31
N GLN A 182 4.32 -12.30 15.77
CA GLN A 182 4.00 -11.97 17.15
C GLN A 182 2.57 -12.42 17.53
N ALA A 183 1.59 -12.14 16.66
CA ALA A 183 0.22 -12.59 16.84
C ALA A 183 0.10 -14.12 16.84
N GLY A 184 0.87 -14.80 15.98
CA GLY A 184 0.96 -16.25 15.93
C GLY A 184 1.55 -16.85 17.21
N ILE A 185 2.65 -16.27 17.72
CA ILE A 185 3.30 -16.71 18.97
C ILE A 185 2.36 -16.51 20.16
N GLU A 186 1.71 -15.34 20.30
CA GLU A 186 0.78 -15.09 21.40
C GLU A 186 -0.41 -16.05 21.37
N ARG A 187 -0.94 -16.36 20.18
CA ARG A 187 -1.99 -17.36 20.01
C ARG A 187 -1.50 -18.76 20.42
N ALA A 188 -0.31 -19.16 20.00
CA ALA A 188 0.26 -20.45 20.38
C ALA A 188 0.53 -20.56 21.88
N GLN A 189 1.01 -19.49 22.53
CA GLN A 189 1.17 -19.45 23.98
C GLN A 189 -0.17 -19.62 24.71
N LYS A 190 -1.22 -18.91 24.25
CA LYS A 190 -2.57 -19.04 24.81
C LYS A 190 -3.14 -20.45 24.61
N ALA A 191 -2.97 -21.03 23.42
CA ALA A 191 -3.40 -22.40 23.14
C ALA A 191 -2.64 -23.42 23.99
N SER A 192 -1.31 -23.27 24.11
CA SER A 192 -0.46 -24.12 24.97
C SER A 192 -0.88 -24.06 26.43
N ALA A 193 -1.15 -22.86 26.97
CA ALA A 193 -1.60 -22.70 28.34
C ALA A 193 -2.94 -23.41 28.59
N LYS A 194 -3.93 -23.23 27.69
CA LYS A 194 -5.22 -23.94 27.76
C LYS A 194 -5.03 -25.46 27.72
N MET A 195 -4.24 -25.95 26.77
CA MET A 195 -3.94 -27.38 26.64
C MET A 195 -3.31 -27.95 27.90
N SER A 196 -2.33 -27.25 28.50
CA SER A 196 -1.65 -27.68 29.72
C SER A 196 -2.64 -27.74 30.90
N THR A 197 -3.51 -26.74 31.05
CA THR A 197 -4.55 -26.72 32.08
C THR A 197 -5.54 -27.88 31.90
N ASP A 198 -6.09 -28.05 30.71
CA ASP A 198 -7.06 -29.11 30.42
C ASP A 198 -6.45 -30.50 30.61
N TRP A 199 -5.20 -30.68 30.16
CA TRP A 199 -4.50 -31.95 30.29
C TRP A 199 -4.25 -32.30 31.75
N LYS A 200 -3.75 -31.35 32.54
CA LYS A 200 -3.56 -31.55 33.98
C LYS A 200 -4.88 -31.93 34.67
N GLN A 201 -5.96 -31.19 34.40
CA GLN A 201 -7.26 -31.46 35.00
C GLN A 201 -7.77 -32.88 34.69
N ARG A 202 -7.60 -33.36 33.45
CA ARG A 202 -8.03 -34.72 33.08
C ARG A 202 -7.11 -35.81 33.61
N GLN A 203 -5.81 -35.54 33.66
CA GLN A 203 -4.83 -36.46 34.26
C GLN A 203 -5.10 -36.65 35.75
N ASP A 204 -5.37 -35.56 36.48
CA ASP A 204 -5.72 -35.60 37.91
C ASP A 204 -7.05 -36.34 38.15
N ALA A 205 -7.96 -36.33 37.18
CA ALA A 205 -9.20 -37.12 37.18
C ALA A 205 -9.00 -38.59 36.77
N GLY A 206 -7.76 -39.04 36.53
CA GLY A 206 -7.45 -40.43 36.14
C GLY A 206 -7.86 -40.78 34.70
N GLN A 207 -8.13 -39.78 33.86
CA GLN A 207 -8.56 -40.00 32.47
C GLN A 207 -7.37 -39.99 31.52
N GLY A 208 -7.32 -40.95 30.59
CA GLY A 208 -6.43 -40.86 29.43
C GLY A 208 -6.87 -39.72 28.53
N TYR A 209 -6.04 -38.68 28.41
CA TYR A 209 -6.33 -37.51 27.58
C TYR A 209 -5.20 -37.20 26.62
N THR A 210 -5.55 -37.00 25.36
CA THR A 210 -4.66 -36.46 24.34
C THR A 210 -5.15 -35.06 23.99
N PRO A 211 -4.40 -34.00 24.29
CA PRO A 211 -4.80 -32.65 23.95
C PRO A 211 -4.93 -32.50 22.45
N ARG A 212 -5.92 -31.72 22.03
CA ARG A 212 -6.09 -31.33 20.62
C ARG A 212 -6.31 -29.84 20.53
N LEU A 213 -5.84 -29.28 19.43
CA LEU A 213 -6.06 -27.88 19.13
C LEU A 213 -7.54 -27.62 18.88
N SER A 214 -8.05 -26.49 19.35
CA SER A 214 -9.44 -26.14 19.10
C SER A 214 -9.62 -25.75 17.62
N PRO A 215 -10.78 -26.02 16.99
CA PRO A 215 -11.03 -25.58 15.61
C PRO A 215 -10.97 -24.05 15.43
N GLU A 216 -11.18 -23.28 16.50
CA GLU A 216 -11.02 -21.83 16.49
C GLU A 216 -9.54 -21.43 16.42
N ASP A 217 -8.69 -22.09 17.20
CA ASP A 217 -7.25 -21.85 17.18
C ASP A 217 -6.64 -22.29 15.84
N GLU A 218 -7.04 -23.44 15.29
CA GLU A 218 -6.62 -23.92 13.96
C GLU A 218 -6.93 -22.92 12.86
N ARG A 219 -8.18 -22.44 12.79
CA ARG A 219 -8.57 -21.36 11.85
C ARG A 219 -7.74 -20.10 12.07
N GLY A 220 -7.47 -19.80 13.34
CA GLY A 220 -6.60 -18.72 13.74
C GLY A 220 -5.20 -18.83 13.13
N PHE A 221 -4.54 -19.99 13.26
CA PHE A 221 -3.22 -20.22 12.67
C PHE A 221 -3.25 -20.15 11.15
N GLY A 222 -4.26 -20.73 10.50
CA GLY A 222 -4.42 -20.64 9.05
C GLY A 222 -4.51 -19.19 8.55
N LEU A 223 -5.18 -18.30 9.30
CA LEU A 223 -5.22 -16.86 8.97
C LEU A 223 -3.86 -16.17 9.15
N VAL A 224 -3.06 -16.60 10.12
CA VAL A 224 -1.70 -16.07 10.33
C VAL A 224 -0.80 -16.52 9.18
N GLU A 225 -0.78 -17.80 8.85
CA GLU A 225 0.03 -18.37 7.77
C GLU A 225 -0.33 -17.77 6.40
N ALA A 226 -1.62 -17.68 6.09
CA ALA A 226 -2.12 -17.10 4.84
C ALA A 226 -1.67 -15.64 4.62
N LYS A 227 -1.37 -14.89 5.69
CA LYS A 227 -0.80 -13.55 5.61
C LYS A 227 0.73 -13.55 5.71
N LEU A 228 1.30 -14.42 6.54
CA LEU A 228 2.72 -14.47 6.82
C LEU A 228 3.51 -14.92 5.59
N ASP A 229 3.13 -16.02 4.95
CA ASP A 229 3.88 -16.60 3.83
C ASP A 229 4.03 -15.66 2.63
N PRO A 230 2.97 -15.03 2.10
CA PRO A 230 3.13 -14.08 1.00
C PRO A 230 3.88 -12.82 1.42
N THR A 231 3.89 -12.47 2.72
CA THR A 231 4.65 -11.33 3.23
C THR A 231 6.14 -11.68 3.33
N MET A 232 6.48 -12.85 3.88
CA MET A 232 7.86 -13.35 3.94
C MET A 232 8.47 -13.52 2.55
N ALA A 233 7.69 -13.97 1.56
CA ALA A 233 8.13 -14.07 0.17
C ALA A 233 8.55 -12.71 -0.43
N LYS A 234 7.96 -11.60 0.03
CA LYS A 234 8.34 -10.23 -0.41
C LYS A 234 9.61 -9.72 0.27
N LEU A 235 10.07 -10.39 1.33
CA LEU A 235 11.24 -9.99 2.12
C LEU A 235 12.52 -10.73 1.70
N THR A 236 12.48 -11.57 0.67
CA THR A 236 13.65 -12.38 0.24
C THR A 236 14.80 -11.56 -0.35
N LYS A 237 14.55 -10.31 -0.76
CA LYS A 237 15.56 -9.41 -1.32
C LYS A 237 15.63 -8.13 -0.48
N PRO A 238 16.37 -8.14 0.63
CA PRO A 238 16.50 -6.95 1.47
C PRO A 238 17.32 -5.86 0.77
N PRO A 239 16.92 -4.59 0.88
CA PRO A 239 17.80 -3.46 0.59
C PRO A 239 19.07 -3.53 1.45
N GLU A 240 20.20 -3.02 0.94
CA GLU A 240 21.52 -3.08 1.62
C GLU A 240 21.48 -2.62 3.08
N LYS A 241 20.70 -1.58 3.38
CA LYS A 241 20.55 -1.02 4.74
C LYS A 241 19.86 -1.96 5.74
N PHE A 242 19.19 -3.02 5.26
CA PHE A 242 18.38 -3.93 6.07
C PHE A 242 18.88 -5.39 6.02
N GLY A 243 20.16 -5.59 5.66
CA GLY A 243 20.77 -6.92 5.61
C GLY A 243 20.60 -7.71 6.91
N ASP A 244 20.83 -7.06 8.05
CA ASP A 244 20.79 -7.69 9.38
C ASP A 244 19.36 -7.97 9.89
N CYS A 245 18.35 -7.33 9.31
CA CYS A 245 16.95 -7.51 9.72
C CYS A 245 16.41 -8.89 9.31
N THR A 246 16.85 -9.41 8.15
CA THR A 246 16.33 -10.67 7.60
C THR A 246 16.67 -11.88 8.47
N PRO A 247 17.92 -12.05 8.93
CA PRO A 247 18.26 -13.11 9.89
C PRO A 247 17.46 -13.03 11.19
N ALA A 248 17.28 -11.83 11.75
CA ALA A 248 16.56 -11.65 13.01
C ALA A 248 15.07 -12.01 12.90
N LEU A 249 14.42 -11.59 11.82
CA LEU A 249 13.05 -11.99 11.51
C LEU A 249 12.95 -13.51 11.25
N GLY A 250 13.97 -14.10 10.61
CA GLY A 250 14.08 -15.55 10.41
C GLY A 250 14.11 -16.33 11.73
N LYS A 251 14.83 -15.83 12.74
CA LYS A 251 14.85 -16.42 14.09
C LYS A 251 13.48 -16.37 14.76
N LEU A 252 12.76 -15.24 14.68
CA LEU A 252 11.38 -15.15 15.17
C LEU A 252 10.45 -16.13 14.45
N ARG A 253 10.60 -16.32 13.14
CA ARG A 253 9.84 -17.32 12.39
C ARG A 253 10.14 -18.74 12.85
N ALA A 254 11.40 -19.06 13.12
CA ALA A 254 11.78 -20.36 13.65
C ALA A 254 11.13 -20.63 15.02
N VAL A 255 11.11 -19.63 15.91
CA VAL A 255 10.43 -19.70 17.21
C VAL A 255 8.91 -19.90 17.03
N TYR A 256 8.28 -19.15 16.14
CA TYR A 256 6.86 -19.34 15.80
C TYR A 256 6.58 -20.76 15.31
N ASN A 257 7.39 -21.29 14.40
CA ASN A 257 7.22 -22.66 13.89
C ASN A 257 7.36 -23.71 15.00
N ARG A 258 8.25 -23.51 15.98
CA ARG A 258 8.38 -24.40 17.15
C ARG A 258 7.14 -24.35 18.04
N TRP A 259 6.65 -23.14 18.33
CA TRP A 259 5.39 -22.95 19.06
C TRP A 259 4.21 -23.61 18.35
N HIS A 260 4.08 -23.39 17.04
CA HIS A 260 3.02 -23.96 16.23
C HIS A 260 3.10 -25.49 16.19
N GLY A 261 4.30 -26.04 15.97
CA GLY A 261 4.52 -27.49 15.98
C GLY A 261 4.19 -28.12 17.35
N LEU A 262 4.56 -27.46 18.46
CA LEU A 262 4.26 -27.95 19.81
C LEU A 262 2.75 -28.06 20.06
N VAL A 263 1.95 -27.08 19.63
CA VAL A 263 0.50 -27.11 19.83
C VAL A 263 -0.23 -28.01 18.84
N GLN A 264 0.31 -28.21 17.62
CA GLN A 264 -0.26 -29.14 16.66
C GLN A 264 -0.03 -30.61 17.04
N THR A 265 1.17 -30.90 17.53
CA THR A 265 1.56 -32.25 17.94
C THR A 265 2.04 -32.20 19.38
N PRO A 266 1.11 -32.07 20.35
CA PRO A 266 1.49 -32.16 21.75
C PRO A 266 2.10 -33.55 21.98
N GLY A 267 3.24 -33.59 22.67
CA GLY A 267 3.97 -34.84 22.92
C GLY A 267 3.19 -35.86 23.73
N ASN A 268 3.86 -36.88 24.26
CA ASN A 268 3.17 -37.98 24.96
C ASN A 268 3.01 -37.77 26.47
N SER A 269 3.61 -36.71 27.04
CA SER A 269 3.51 -36.41 28.47
C SER A 269 3.37 -34.93 28.74
N LEU A 270 2.60 -34.59 29.77
CA LEU A 270 2.39 -33.22 30.23
C LEU A 270 3.72 -32.55 30.67
N GLN A 271 4.60 -33.30 31.31
CA GLN A 271 5.91 -32.79 31.75
C GLN A 271 6.77 -32.39 30.54
N ALA A 272 6.94 -33.27 29.55
CA ALA A 272 7.71 -32.95 28.35
C ALA A 272 7.10 -31.77 27.56
N PHE A 273 5.77 -31.68 27.54
CA PHE A 273 5.07 -30.56 26.93
C PHE A 273 5.40 -29.23 27.62
N ASN A 274 5.32 -29.18 28.95
CA ASN A 274 5.63 -27.99 29.73
C ASN A 274 7.11 -27.60 29.63
N ASP A 275 8.02 -28.57 29.66
CA ASP A 275 9.47 -28.33 29.51
C ASP A 275 9.79 -27.74 28.14
N ASN A 276 9.19 -28.28 27.07
CA ASN A 276 9.34 -27.73 25.72
C ASN A 276 8.75 -26.33 25.60
N SER A 277 7.56 -26.11 26.17
CA SER A 277 6.91 -24.79 26.21
C SER A 277 7.80 -23.75 26.89
N ALA A 278 8.39 -24.08 28.05
CA ALA A 278 9.31 -23.20 28.77
C ALA A 278 10.59 -22.92 27.98
N LYS A 279 11.15 -23.94 27.31
CA LYS A 279 12.33 -23.78 26.45
C LYS A 279 12.06 -22.84 25.27
N ILE A 280 10.94 -23.03 24.56
CA ILE A 280 10.58 -22.17 23.43
C ILE A 280 10.31 -20.74 23.90
N ASP A 281 9.75 -20.53 25.10
CA ASP A 281 9.57 -19.19 25.68
C ASP A 281 10.92 -18.48 25.96
N GLN A 282 11.94 -19.21 26.43
CA GLN A 282 13.29 -18.64 26.60
C GLN A 282 13.91 -18.26 25.26
N GLU A 283 13.79 -19.12 24.25
CA GLU A 283 14.25 -18.85 22.88
C GLU A 283 13.54 -17.64 22.27
N TYR A 284 12.24 -17.50 22.52
CA TYR A 284 11.45 -16.35 22.11
C TYR A 284 11.95 -15.05 22.74
N LYS A 285 12.18 -15.03 24.06
CA LYS A 285 12.75 -13.87 24.77
C LYS A 285 14.12 -13.47 24.22
N GLN A 286 14.96 -14.45 23.87
CA GLN A 286 16.23 -14.19 23.20
C GLN A 286 16.03 -13.62 21.79
N ALA A 287 15.18 -14.24 20.98
CA ALA A 287 14.89 -13.80 19.61
C ALA A 287 14.34 -12.37 19.56
N ILE A 288 13.50 -11.96 20.51
CA ILE A 288 13.03 -10.57 20.61
C ILE A 288 14.17 -9.60 20.87
N ARG A 289 15.10 -9.92 21.79
CA ARG A 289 16.23 -9.04 22.10
C ARG A 289 17.11 -8.83 20.86
N GLU A 290 17.41 -9.92 20.17
CA GLU A 290 18.19 -9.88 18.92
C GLU A 290 17.44 -9.12 17.81
N PHE A 291 16.12 -9.32 17.70
CA PHE A 291 15.26 -8.58 16.78
C PHE A 291 15.31 -7.07 17.05
N LYS A 292 15.20 -6.64 18.30
CA LYS A 292 15.27 -5.22 18.68
C LYS A 292 16.61 -4.58 18.34
N SER A 293 17.71 -5.31 18.57
CA SER A 293 19.07 -4.83 18.24
C SER A 293 19.32 -4.76 16.74
N ALA A 294 18.68 -5.61 15.94
CA ALA A 294 18.88 -5.68 14.48
C ALA A 294 18.05 -4.65 13.69
N ILE A 295 17.15 -3.91 14.33
CA ILE A 295 16.30 -2.91 13.66
C ILE A 295 17.02 -1.55 13.59
N PRO A 296 17.30 -1.01 12.39
CA PRO A 296 17.84 0.34 12.23
C PRO A 296 16.85 1.41 12.71
N GLY A 297 17.37 2.55 13.17
CA GLY A 297 16.54 3.65 13.69
C GLY A 297 15.42 4.10 12.75
N SER A 298 15.69 4.18 11.44
CA SER A 298 14.69 4.56 10.43
C SER A 298 13.51 3.59 10.34
N MET A 299 13.74 2.29 10.54
CA MET A 299 12.68 1.28 10.56
C MET A 299 11.99 1.21 11.92
N ARG A 300 12.71 1.54 13.00
CA ARG A 300 12.14 1.61 14.35
C ARG A 300 11.03 2.67 14.44
N GLU A 301 11.19 3.81 13.78
CA GLU A 301 10.14 4.84 13.71
C GLU A 301 8.88 4.34 13.00
N GLU A 302 9.03 3.67 11.85
CA GLU A 302 7.89 3.07 11.13
C GLU A 302 7.21 1.96 11.95
N LEU A 303 7.98 1.11 12.62
CA LEU A 303 7.47 0.08 13.53
C LEU A 303 6.75 0.69 14.73
N THR A 304 7.27 1.79 15.29
CA THR A 304 6.64 2.52 16.40
C THR A 304 5.32 3.12 15.94
N SER A 305 5.29 3.75 14.77
CA SER A 305 4.06 4.28 14.16
C SER A 305 3.04 3.17 13.90
N ALA A 306 3.48 2.02 13.38
CA ALA A 306 2.63 0.84 13.20
C ALA A 306 2.13 0.27 14.53
N SER A 307 2.93 0.30 15.59
CA SER A 307 2.58 -0.21 16.93
C SER A 307 1.46 0.57 17.63
N VAL A 308 1.28 1.85 17.26
CA VAL A 308 0.15 2.66 17.72
C VAL A 308 -1.17 2.09 17.18
N LYS A 309 -1.17 1.65 15.91
CA LYS A 309 -2.33 1.03 15.26
C LYS A 309 -2.48 -0.44 15.63
N LEU A 310 -1.36 -1.14 15.79
CA LEU A 310 -1.26 -2.58 16.00
C LEU A 310 -0.66 -2.85 17.38
N LYS A 311 -1.51 -2.87 18.42
CA LYS A 311 -1.10 -3.05 19.83
C LYS A 311 -0.19 -4.28 20.05
N LEU A 312 -0.36 -5.33 19.24
CA LEU A 312 0.45 -6.55 19.31
C LEU A 312 1.93 -6.35 18.97
N LEU A 313 2.31 -5.27 18.29
CA LEU A 313 3.71 -4.95 17.99
C LEU A 313 4.48 -4.37 19.18
N ARG A 314 3.80 -3.91 20.24
CA ARG A 314 4.47 -3.23 21.37
C ARG A 314 5.64 -4.03 21.99
N PRO A 315 5.53 -5.35 22.23
CA PRO A 315 6.64 -6.12 22.80
C PRO A 315 7.90 -6.15 21.93
N LEU A 316 7.76 -5.89 20.62
CA LEU A 316 8.85 -5.88 19.65
C LEU A 316 9.50 -4.49 19.52
N VAL A 317 8.86 -3.43 20.01
CA VAL A 317 9.32 -2.03 19.84
C VAL A 317 9.80 -1.43 21.16
N MET A 318 9.12 -1.71 22.27
CA MET A 318 9.50 -1.32 23.64
C MET A 318 10.45 -2.35 24.22
#